data_AF-A0A6P1DJW6-F1
#
_entry.id   AF-A0A6P1DJW6-F1
#
_cell.length_a   1.000
_cell.length_b   1.000
_cell.length_c   1.000
_cell.angle_alpha   90.00
_cell.angle_beta   90.00
_cell.angle_gamma   90.00
#
_symmetry.space_group_name_H-M   'P 1'
#
loop_
_entity.id
_entity.type
_entity.pdbx_description
1 polymer ?
#
loop_
_entity_poly.entity_id
_entity_poly.type
_entity_poly.pdbx_seq_one_letter_code
_entity_poly.pdbx_strand_id
1 'polypeptide(L)'
;MKKIIFIIAFAILPFTNYAQVSIFNKFEAMDDVTSVIVNQEAFKMLSKFKSSSPEAKQYAEMVKDLESLKVFTTENSAIANQMEEVVSNYLKTSKLVEMMRIKDKDANVKIYIRPGKDDSHVSELLMFVNDMTNKANKQAVVLSLTGNIDLNKVSEITEAHIPNSGKQLKNK
;
A
#
# COMPACT_ATOMS: atom_id res chain seq x y z
N MET A 1 -24.52 -28.61 -30.99
CA MET A 1 -24.31 -28.53 -29.52
C MET A 1 -22.90 -28.07 -29.14
N LYS A 2 -21.81 -28.68 -29.64
CA LYS A 2 -20.42 -28.27 -29.30
C LYS A 2 -20.06 -26.81 -29.64
N LYS A 3 -20.61 -26.26 -30.73
CA LYS A 3 -20.37 -24.86 -31.15
C LYS A 3 -21.08 -23.83 -30.26
N ILE A 4 -22.23 -24.18 -29.67
CA ILE A 4 -22.98 -23.31 -28.76
C ILE A 4 -22.26 -23.20 -27.41
N ILE A 5 -21.68 -24.30 -26.92
CA ILE A 5 -20.86 -24.32 -25.71
C ILE A 5 -19.65 -23.39 -25.86
N PHE A 6 -19.01 -23.37 -27.04
CA PHE A 6 -17.88 -22.47 -27.32
C PHE A 6 -18.29 -21.00 -27.34
N ILE A 7 -19.46 -20.67 -27.91
CA ILE A 7 -19.98 -19.29 -27.97
C ILE A 7 -20.35 -18.78 -26.57
N ILE A 8 -20.98 -19.63 -25.75
CA ILE A 8 -21.31 -19.28 -24.36
C ILE A 8 -20.01 -19.09 -23.57
N ALA A 9 -19.03 -19.99 -23.70
CA ALA A 9 -17.73 -19.86 -23.02
C ALA A 9 -16.99 -18.57 -23.40
N PHE A 10 -17.06 -18.13 -24.66
CA PHE A 10 -16.43 -16.90 -25.12
C PHE A 10 -17.19 -15.63 -24.68
N ALA A 11 -18.51 -15.72 -24.54
CA ALA A 11 -19.35 -14.60 -24.10
C ALA A 11 -19.16 -14.24 -22.62
N ILE A 12 -18.65 -15.15 -21.78
CA ILE A 12 -18.38 -14.89 -20.35
C ILE A 12 -16.97 -14.31 -20.08
N LEU A 13 -16.05 -14.41 -21.05
CA LEU A 13 -14.67 -13.92 -20.92
C LEU A 13 -14.54 -12.41 -20.63
N PRO A 14 -15.34 -11.50 -21.22
CA PRO A 14 -15.15 -10.06 -20.97
C PRO A 14 -15.62 -9.62 -19.58
N PHE A 15 -16.42 -10.42 -18.86
CA PHE A 15 -16.94 -10.03 -17.54
C PHE A 15 -15.93 -10.17 -16.38
N THR A 16 -14.80 -10.85 -16.60
CA THR A 16 -13.76 -10.99 -15.56
C THR A 16 -12.77 -9.81 -15.52
N ASN A 17 -12.87 -8.86 -16.47
CA ASN A 17 -11.96 -7.70 -16.54
C ASN A 17 -12.36 -6.52 -15.63
N TYR A 18 -13.49 -6.60 -14.92
CA TYR A 18 -13.89 -5.56 -13.95
C TYR A 18 -13.15 -5.66 -12.60
N ALA A 19 -12.22 -6.62 -12.44
CA ALA A 19 -11.49 -6.85 -11.19
C ALA A 19 -10.27 -5.92 -10.96
N GLN A 20 -10.02 -4.93 -11.83
CA GLN A 20 -9.00 -3.89 -11.58
C GLN A 20 -9.48 -2.77 -10.65
N VAL A 21 -10.51 -3.03 -9.83
CA VAL A 21 -10.71 -2.25 -8.62
C VAL A 21 -9.61 -2.68 -7.65
N SER A 22 -8.73 -1.74 -7.29
CA SER A 22 -7.62 -1.96 -6.35
C SER A 22 -8.05 -2.92 -5.24
N ILE A 23 -7.33 -4.03 -5.08
CA ILE A 23 -7.74 -5.20 -4.29
C ILE A 23 -8.13 -4.88 -2.83
N PHE A 24 -7.67 -3.73 -2.35
CA PHE A 24 -7.91 -3.20 -1.01
C PHE A 24 -9.18 -2.34 -0.89
N ASN A 25 -9.78 -1.86 -1.99
CA ASN A 25 -10.95 -0.99 -1.96
C ASN A 25 -12.18 -1.66 -1.31
N LYS A 26 -12.21 -3.00 -1.27
CA LYS A 26 -13.27 -3.72 -0.55
C LYS A 26 -13.32 -3.39 0.95
N PHE A 27 -12.22 -2.91 1.51
CA PHE A 27 -12.15 -2.50 2.91
C PHE A 27 -12.82 -1.14 3.14
N GLU A 28 -12.98 -0.30 2.10
CA GLU A 28 -13.68 0.98 2.20
C GLU A 28 -15.15 0.81 2.56
N ALA A 29 -15.75 -0.31 2.17
CA ALA A 29 -17.16 -0.62 2.39
C ALA A 29 -17.44 -1.34 3.72
N MET A 30 -16.43 -1.51 4.58
CA MET A 30 -16.56 -2.19 5.86
C MET A 30 -16.67 -1.18 7.00
N ASP A 31 -17.72 -1.30 7.83
CA ASP A 31 -18.01 -0.34 8.91
C ASP A 31 -16.88 -0.23 9.94
N ASP A 32 -16.20 -1.35 10.24
CA ASP A 32 -15.10 -1.43 11.22
C ASP A 32 -13.71 -1.16 10.59
N VAL A 33 -13.67 -0.50 9.43
CA VAL A 33 -12.42 -0.08 8.77
C VAL A 33 -12.36 1.44 8.65
N THR A 34 -11.33 2.04 9.24
CA THR A 34 -10.96 3.42 8.94
C THR A 34 -10.14 3.45 7.65
N SER A 35 -10.65 4.15 6.64
CA SER A 35 -10.03 4.27 5.32
C SER A 35 -9.60 5.71 5.03
N VAL A 36 -8.34 5.91 4.67
CA VAL A 36 -7.80 7.19 4.18
C VAL A 36 -7.30 6.99 2.77
N ILE A 37 -7.91 7.67 1.80
CA ILE A 37 -7.55 7.55 0.39
C ILE A 37 -7.28 8.93 -0.17
N VAL A 38 -6.07 9.09 -0.70
CA VAL A 38 -5.61 10.32 -1.32
C VAL A 38 -5.14 9.99 -2.73
N ASN A 39 -5.80 10.59 -3.72
CA ASN A 39 -5.44 10.45 -5.13
C ASN A 39 -4.57 11.62 -5.59
N GLN A 40 -4.06 11.51 -6.82
CA GLN A 40 -3.22 12.52 -7.43
C GLN A 40 -3.86 13.92 -7.44
N GLU A 41 -5.18 14.01 -7.66
CA GLU A 41 -5.92 15.27 -7.68
C GLU A 41 -5.93 15.94 -6.31
N ALA A 42 -6.18 15.18 -5.24
CA ALA A 42 -6.11 15.66 -3.87
C ALA A 42 -4.69 16.13 -3.52
N PHE A 43 -3.65 15.41 -3.95
CA PHE A 43 -2.27 15.85 -3.76
C PHE A 43 -1.93 17.13 -4.53
N LYS A 44 -2.34 17.23 -5.80
CA LYS A 44 -2.20 18.46 -6.60
C LYS A 44 -2.90 19.64 -5.91
N MET A 45 -4.08 19.42 -5.32
CA MET A 45 -4.79 20.44 -4.58
C MET A 45 -4.03 20.86 -3.32
N LEU A 46 -3.58 19.89 -2.51
CA LEU A 46 -2.75 20.15 -1.31
C LEU A 46 -1.43 20.87 -1.65
N SER A 47 -0.79 20.54 -2.77
CA SER A 47 0.44 21.22 -3.21
C SER A 47 0.21 22.69 -3.57
N LYS A 48 -1.00 23.04 -4.03
CA LYS A 48 -1.36 24.42 -4.40
C LYS A 48 -1.67 25.29 -3.19
N PHE A 49 -2.09 24.69 -2.08
CA PHE A 49 -2.34 25.41 -0.82
C PHE A 49 -1.07 25.76 -0.03
N LYS A 50 0.12 25.30 -0.47
CA LYS A 50 1.35 25.44 0.31
C LYS A 50 2.08 26.76 0.02
N SER A 51 2.00 27.67 0.97
CA SER A 51 2.99 28.74 1.19
C SER A 51 3.05 29.10 2.67
N SER A 52 3.92 28.43 3.46
CA SER A 52 4.60 29.07 4.62
C SER A 52 5.68 28.25 5.37
N SER A 53 5.77 26.91 5.27
CA SER A 53 6.84 26.15 5.97
C SER A 53 7.75 25.33 5.03
N PRO A 54 9.07 25.22 5.32
CA PRO A 54 10.00 24.35 4.60
C PRO A 54 9.62 22.87 4.58
N GLU A 55 9.08 22.31 5.67
CA GLU A 55 8.65 20.89 5.69
C GLU A 55 7.48 20.66 4.73
N ALA A 56 6.56 21.62 4.65
CA ALA A 56 5.43 21.52 3.73
C ALA A 56 5.91 21.40 2.27
N LYS A 57 6.97 22.12 1.87
CA LYS A 57 7.53 22.01 0.51
C LYS A 57 8.12 20.62 0.26
N GLN A 58 8.89 20.08 1.20
CA GLN A 58 9.51 18.75 1.06
C GLN A 58 8.46 17.66 0.89
N TYR A 59 7.38 17.69 1.69
CA TYR A 59 6.25 16.77 1.49
C TYR A 59 5.57 16.98 0.13
N ALA A 60 5.39 18.23 -0.33
CA ALA A 60 4.73 18.53 -1.61
C ALA A 60 5.47 17.97 -2.83
N GLU A 61 6.80 18.04 -2.81
CA GLU A 61 7.66 17.51 -3.88
C GLU A 61 7.69 15.98 -3.90
N MET A 62 7.43 15.33 -2.75
CA MET A 62 7.29 13.88 -2.68
C MET A 62 5.93 13.40 -3.19
N VAL A 63 4.84 14.08 -2.81
CA VAL A 63 3.48 13.70 -3.27
C VAL A 63 3.21 14.05 -4.72
N LYS A 64 4.02 14.88 -5.38
CA LYS A 64 3.88 15.17 -6.81
C LYS A 64 4.02 13.92 -7.68
N ASP A 65 4.91 13.01 -7.26
CA ASP A 65 5.21 11.80 -8.01
C ASP A 65 4.36 10.60 -7.55
N LEU A 66 3.46 10.81 -6.57
CA LEU A 66 2.50 9.81 -6.11
C LEU A 66 1.20 9.87 -6.92
N GLU A 67 0.70 8.71 -7.31
CA GLU A 67 -0.60 8.55 -7.96
C GLU A 67 -1.70 8.28 -6.94
N SER A 68 -1.42 7.42 -5.94
CA SER A 68 -2.36 7.17 -4.86
C SER A 68 -1.66 6.79 -3.55
N LEU A 69 -2.29 7.19 -2.44
CA LEU A 69 -2.03 6.72 -1.09
C LEU A 69 -3.34 6.14 -0.56
N LYS A 70 -3.28 4.91 -0.04
CA LYS A 70 -4.40 4.25 0.63
C LYS A 70 -3.92 3.71 1.96
N VAL A 71 -4.64 4.03 3.03
CA VAL A 71 -4.41 3.51 4.37
C VAL A 71 -5.71 2.92 4.88
N PHE A 72 -5.67 1.65 5.27
CA PHE A 72 -6.78 0.93 5.86
C PHE A 72 -6.38 0.43 7.23
N THR A 73 -7.12 0.82 8.26
CA THR A 73 -6.86 0.42 9.64
C THR A 73 -8.10 -0.20 10.24
N THR A 74 -7.92 -1.28 11.00
CA THR A 74 -9.00 -1.91 11.76
C THR A 74 -8.48 -2.40 13.11
N GLU A 75 -9.36 -2.35 14.11
CA GLU A 75 -9.16 -2.97 15.43
C GLU A 75 -10.01 -4.25 15.58
N ASN A 76 -10.80 -4.60 14.56
CA ASN A 76 -11.61 -5.80 14.54
C ASN A 76 -10.74 -7.00 14.12
N SER A 77 -10.56 -7.96 15.04
CA SER A 77 -9.73 -9.15 14.82
C SER A 77 -10.13 -9.99 13.60
N ALA A 78 -11.42 -10.05 13.25
CA ALA A 78 -11.88 -10.79 12.08
C ALA A 78 -11.45 -10.09 10.79
N ILE A 79 -11.59 -8.76 10.73
CA ILE A 79 -11.18 -7.97 9.57
C ILE A 79 -9.66 -7.91 9.46
N ALA A 80 -8.93 -7.85 10.58
CA ALA A 80 -7.47 -7.93 10.60
C ALA A 80 -6.95 -9.21 9.92
N ASN A 81 -7.57 -10.37 10.21
CA ASN A 81 -7.24 -11.62 9.53
C ASN A 81 -7.60 -11.58 8.04
N GLN A 82 -8.73 -10.97 7.67
CA GLN A 82 -9.10 -10.78 6.25
C GLN A 82 -8.10 -9.86 5.52
N MET A 83 -7.59 -8.82 6.18
CA MET A 83 -6.53 -7.96 5.63
C MET A 83 -5.25 -8.76 5.37
N GLU A 84 -4.83 -9.59 6.32
CA GLU A 84 -3.66 -10.47 6.15
C GLU A 84 -3.82 -11.41 4.95
N GLU A 85 -5.00 -12.04 4.82
CA GLU A 85 -5.29 -12.94 3.70
C GLU A 85 -5.23 -12.21 2.35
N VAL A 86 -5.81 -11.02 2.27
CA VAL A 86 -5.86 -10.21 1.05
C VAL A 86 -4.48 -9.74 0.65
N VAL A 87 -3.68 -9.27 1.60
CA VAL A 87 -2.28 -8.91 1.37
C VAL A 87 -1.51 -10.14 0.87
N SER A 88 -1.63 -11.28 1.55
CA SER A 88 -0.98 -12.54 1.15
C SER A 88 -1.35 -12.96 -0.28
N ASN A 89 -2.62 -12.83 -0.66
CA ASN A 89 -3.07 -13.16 -2.01
C ASN A 89 -2.59 -12.14 -3.04
N TYR A 90 -2.58 -10.85 -2.70
CA TYR A 90 -2.04 -9.83 -3.58
C TYR A 90 -0.56 -10.08 -3.88
N LEU A 91 0.26 -10.35 -2.86
CA LEU A 91 1.69 -10.63 -2.99
C LEU A 91 2.01 -11.78 -3.97
N LYS A 92 1.15 -12.80 -4.06
CA LYS A 92 1.31 -13.91 -5.02
C LYS A 92 1.18 -13.46 -6.48
N THR A 93 0.49 -12.35 -6.73
CA THR A 93 0.14 -11.87 -8.08
C THR A 93 0.86 -10.58 -8.47
N SER A 94 1.28 -9.76 -7.51
CA SER A 94 1.70 -8.37 -7.71
C SER A 94 3.19 -8.16 -8.04
N LYS A 95 3.97 -9.25 -8.19
CA LYS A 95 5.44 -9.22 -8.41
C LYS A 95 6.18 -8.32 -7.41
N LEU A 96 5.61 -8.14 -6.21
CA LEU A 96 6.22 -7.37 -5.14
C LEU A 96 7.38 -8.15 -4.52
N VAL A 97 8.47 -7.45 -4.22
CA VAL A 97 9.62 -8.00 -3.49
C VAL A 97 9.60 -7.52 -2.05
N GLU A 98 9.88 -8.41 -1.11
CA GLU A 98 10.01 -8.05 0.31
C GLU A 98 11.29 -7.27 0.52
N MET A 99 11.17 -6.03 1.01
CA MET A 99 12.31 -5.15 1.28
C MET A 99 12.71 -5.18 2.74
N MET A 100 11.72 -5.09 3.63
CA MET A 100 11.96 -5.06 5.06
C MET A 100 10.91 -5.89 5.78
N ARG A 101 11.36 -6.56 6.84
CA ARG A 101 10.49 -7.22 7.81
C ARG A 101 11.01 -6.92 9.19
N ILE A 102 10.16 -6.34 10.02
CA ILE A 102 10.40 -6.12 11.44
C ILE A 102 9.41 -6.98 12.19
N LYS A 103 9.91 -7.83 13.07
CA LYS A 103 9.07 -8.66 13.93
C LYS A 103 9.56 -8.49 15.36
N ASP A 104 8.72 -7.93 16.20
CA ASP A 104 8.93 -7.89 17.63
C ASP A 104 7.80 -8.65 18.36
N LYS A 105 7.68 -8.46 19.67
CA LYS A 105 6.67 -9.14 20.50
C LYS A 105 5.27 -8.58 20.30
N ASP A 106 5.18 -7.34 19.82
CA ASP A 106 3.96 -6.55 19.83
C ASP A 106 3.41 -6.38 18.41
N ALA A 107 4.27 -6.28 17.39
CA ALA A 107 3.90 -6.06 16.02
C ALA A 107 4.78 -6.82 15.01
N ASN A 108 4.17 -7.09 13.86
CA ASN A 108 4.84 -7.58 12.66
C ASN A 108 4.62 -6.58 11.53
N VAL A 109 5.70 -5.94 11.10
CA VAL A 109 5.72 -4.97 10.02
C VAL A 109 6.42 -5.58 8.81
N LYS A 110 5.75 -5.59 7.67
CA LYS A 110 6.30 -6.06 6.40
C LYS A 110 6.18 -4.96 5.36
N ILE A 111 7.28 -4.65 4.69
CA ILE A 111 7.35 -3.65 3.63
C ILE A 111 7.76 -4.37 2.34
N TYR A 112 6.96 -4.17 1.32
CA TYR A 112 7.13 -4.71 -0.02
C TYR A 112 7.22 -3.58 -1.03
N ILE A 113 7.99 -3.77 -2.09
CA ILE A 113 8.08 -2.81 -3.19
C ILE A 113 7.88 -3.50 -4.54
N ARG A 114 7.39 -2.74 -5.51
CA ARG A 114 7.49 -3.09 -6.93
C ARG A 114 8.60 -2.23 -7.54
N PRO A 115 9.64 -2.82 -8.13
CA PRO A 115 10.67 -2.05 -8.82
C PRO A 115 10.05 -1.06 -9.83
N GLY A 116 10.64 0.12 -9.92
CA GLY A 116 10.19 1.20 -10.79
C GLY A 116 10.98 1.25 -12.09
N LYS A 117 11.22 2.48 -12.56
CA LYS A 117 11.95 2.77 -13.79
C LYS A 117 13.46 2.51 -13.70
N ASP A 118 14.02 2.56 -12.49
CA ASP A 118 15.44 2.42 -12.18
C ASP A 118 15.62 1.87 -10.74
N ASP A 119 16.86 1.67 -10.32
CA ASP A 119 17.20 1.04 -9.03
C ASP A 119 16.85 1.90 -7.80
N SER A 120 16.63 3.21 -7.95
CA SER A 120 16.29 4.12 -6.85
C SER A 120 14.80 4.46 -6.79
N HIS A 121 14.01 4.03 -7.78
CA HIS A 121 12.58 4.27 -7.84
C HIS A 121 11.76 2.99 -7.73
N VAL A 122 10.62 3.09 -7.06
CA VAL A 122 9.63 2.02 -6.97
C VAL A 122 8.30 2.49 -7.53
N SER A 123 7.60 1.59 -8.22
CA SER A 123 6.28 1.87 -8.80
C SER A 123 5.15 1.67 -7.77
N GLU A 124 5.42 0.89 -6.74
CA GLU A 124 4.49 0.60 -5.65
C GLU A 124 5.26 0.32 -4.36
N LEU A 125 4.72 0.80 -3.24
CA LEU A 125 5.12 0.42 -1.89
C LEU A 125 3.89 -0.11 -1.17
N LEU A 126 3.99 -1.31 -0.63
CA LEU A 126 2.95 -1.91 0.20
C LEU A 126 3.52 -2.21 1.58
N MET A 127 2.92 -1.65 2.61
CA MET A 127 3.23 -1.91 4.00
C MET A 127 2.04 -2.62 4.65
N PHE A 128 2.35 -3.66 5.41
CA PHE A 128 1.38 -4.37 6.22
C PHE A 128 1.89 -4.47 7.65
N VAL A 129 1.07 -3.98 8.59
CA VAL A 129 1.31 -4.08 10.02
C VAL A 129 0.22 -4.95 10.62
N ASN A 130 0.62 -5.94 11.42
CA ASN A 130 -0.29 -6.79 12.18
C ASN A 130 0.18 -6.83 13.64
N ASP A 131 -0.70 -6.44 14.55
CA ASP A 131 -0.47 -6.53 15.98
C ASP A 131 -0.56 -8.00 16.44
N MET A 132 0.44 -8.43 17.19
CA MET A 132 0.57 -9.78 17.72
C MET A 132 0.39 -9.86 19.24
N THR A 133 0.23 -8.72 19.93
CA THR A 133 0.17 -8.61 21.40
C THR A 133 -0.93 -9.47 22.02
N ASN A 134 -2.12 -9.53 21.40
CA ASN A 134 -3.24 -10.29 21.93
C ASN A 134 -4.06 -10.96 20.82
N LYS A 135 -4.20 -12.30 20.87
CA LYS A 135 -5.00 -13.06 19.90
C LYS A 135 -6.47 -12.62 19.83
N ALA A 136 -6.98 -11.99 20.90
CA ALA A 136 -8.35 -11.51 20.96
C ALA A 136 -8.54 -10.10 20.35
N ASN A 137 -7.52 -9.24 20.41
CA ASN A 137 -7.57 -7.84 19.98
C ASN A 137 -6.47 -7.56 18.96
N LYS A 138 -6.60 -8.16 17.78
CA LYS A 138 -5.68 -7.92 16.67
C LYS A 138 -6.04 -6.62 15.97
N GLN A 139 -5.03 -5.79 15.76
CA GLN A 139 -5.12 -4.61 14.91
C GLN A 139 -4.34 -4.86 13.63
N ALA A 140 -4.84 -4.34 12.52
CA ALA A 140 -4.14 -4.39 11.25
C ALA A 140 -4.14 -3.03 10.56
N VAL A 141 -3.02 -2.73 9.91
CA VAL A 141 -2.86 -1.57 9.05
C VAL A 141 -2.33 -2.04 7.71
N VAL A 142 -3.03 -1.70 6.64
CA VAL A 142 -2.57 -1.84 5.25
C VAL A 142 -2.32 -0.45 4.70
N LEU A 143 -1.10 -0.18 4.27
CA LEU A 143 -0.75 1.05 3.59
C LEU A 143 -0.21 0.72 2.20
N SER A 144 -0.79 1.35 1.17
CA SER A 144 -0.39 1.19 -0.22
C SER A 144 -0.13 2.56 -0.81
N LEU A 145 1.06 2.72 -1.40
CA LEU A 145 1.43 3.86 -2.23
C LEU A 145 1.71 3.39 -3.64
N THR A 146 1.20 4.10 -4.63
CA THR A 146 1.51 3.89 -6.05
C THR A 146 2.00 5.19 -6.68
N GLY A 147 2.92 5.09 -7.63
CA GLY A 147 3.48 6.24 -8.35
C GLY A 147 4.95 6.05 -8.68
N ASN A 148 5.64 7.12 -9.04
CA ASN A 148 7.09 7.12 -9.23
C ASN A 148 7.80 7.50 -7.92
N ILE A 149 7.93 6.55 -7.01
CA ILE A 149 8.38 6.79 -5.64
C ILE A 149 9.91 6.73 -5.57
N ASP A 150 10.55 7.84 -5.21
CA ASP A 150 12.00 7.87 -4.93
C ASP A 150 12.28 7.34 -3.52
N LEU A 151 13.00 6.22 -3.42
CA LEU A 151 13.33 5.56 -2.16
C LEU A 151 14.19 6.41 -1.23
N ASN A 152 15.01 7.31 -1.78
CA ASN A 152 15.86 8.18 -0.97
C ASN A 152 15.01 9.14 -0.13
N LYS A 153 13.95 9.69 -0.74
CA LYS A 153 13.01 10.59 -0.05
C LYS A 153 12.20 9.87 1.02
N VAL A 154 11.80 8.61 0.76
CA VAL A 154 11.11 7.77 1.76
C VAL A 154 12.01 7.46 2.96
N SER A 155 13.30 7.19 2.72
CA SER A 155 14.30 6.98 3.77
C SER A 155 14.42 8.18 4.71
N GLU A 156 14.45 9.41 4.18
CA GLU A 156 14.58 10.63 4.99
C GLU A 156 13.41 10.81 5.98
N ILE A 157 12.17 10.55 5.53
CA ILE A 157 10.99 10.62 6.42
C ILE A 157 11.04 9.53 7.47
N THR A 158 11.39 8.30 7.06
CA THR A 158 11.42 7.15 7.97
C THR A 158 12.48 7.38 9.04
N GLU A 159 13.63 7.96 8.71
CA GLU A 159 14.67 8.31 9.69
C GLU A 159 14.24 9.45 10.63
N ALA A 160 13.50 10.44 10.12
CA ALA A 160 12.97 11.55 10.92
C ALA A 160 11.89 11.12 11.95
N HIS A 161 11.10 10.09 11.65
CA HIS A 161 9.97 9.65 12.50
C HIS A 161 10.22 8.31 13.20
N ILE A 162 11.12 7.49 12.68
CA ILE A 162 11.57 6.21 13.24
C ILE A 162 13.12 6.26 13.31
N PRO A 163 13.69 6.88 14.35
CA PRO A 163 15.13 7.05 14.47
C PRO A 163 15.86 5.70 14.45
N ASN A 164 16.94 5.60 13.65
CA ASN A 164 17.76 4.41 13.35
C ASN A 164 17.26 3.43 12.26
N SER A 165 16.22 3.76 11.50
CA SER A 165 15.75 2.94 10.36
C SER A 165 16.62 3.05 9.09
N GLY A 166 17.22 4.22 8.82
CA GLY A 166 18.00 4.51 7.60
C GLY A 166 19.42 3.93 7.53
N LYS A 167 19.98 3.45 8.65
CA LYS A 167 21.36 2.92 8.70
C LYS A 167 21.56 1.63 7.89
N GLN A 168 20.48 0.99 7.44
CA GLN A 168 20.54 -0.21 6.58
C GLN A 168 20.34 0.09 5.09
N LEU A 169 20.00 1.34 4.73
CA LEU A 169 19.76 1.74 3.33
C LEU A 169 21.00 2.32 2.64
N LYS A 170 22.06 2.63 3.40
CA LYS A 170 23.31 3.22 2.88
C LYS A 170 24.49 2.25 2.74
N ASN A 171 24.31 0.98 3.14
CA ASN A 171 25.35 -0.04 3.01
C ASN A 171 24.97 -1.07 1.92
N LYS A 172 24.93 -0.61 0.68
CA LYS A 172 25.23 -1.44 -0.49
C LYS A 172 25.70 -0.58 -1.65
#